data_AF-A0A7N9CPI4-F1
#
_entry.id   AF-A0A7N9CPI4-F1
#
_cell.length_a   1.000
_cell.length_b   1.000
_cell.length_c   1.000
_cell.angle_alpha   90.00
_cell.angle_beta   90.00
_cell.angle_gamma   90.00
#
_symmetry.space_group_name_H-M   'P 1'
#
loop_
_entity.id
_entity.type
_entity.pdbx_description
1 polymer ?
#
loop_
_entity_poly.entity_id
_entity_poly.type
_entity_poly.pdbx_seq_one_letter_code
_entity_poly.pdbx_strand_id
1 'polypeptide(L)'
;MRAGGGRPPRAADMKKDVRILLVGEPRVGKTSLIMSLVSEEFPEEVPPRAEEITIPADVTPERVPTHIVDYSEAEQSDEQLHQEISQANVICIVYAVNNKHSIDKVTSRWIPLINERTDKDSRLPLILVGNKSDLVEYSSMETILPIMNQYTEIETCVECSAKNLKNISELFYYAQKAVLHPTGPLYCPEEKEMKPACIKALTRIFKISDQDNDGTLNDAELNFFQRICFNTPLAPQALEDVKNVVRKHISDGVADSGLTLKGFLFLHTLFIQRGRHETTWTVLRRFGYDDDLDLTPEYLFPLLKIPPDCTTELNHHAYLFLQSTFDKHDLDRDCALSPDELKDLFKVFPYIPWGPDVNNTVCTNERGWITYQGFLSQWTLTTYLDVQRCLEYLGYLGYSILTEQESQASAITVTRDKKIDLQKKQTQRNVFRCNVIGVKNCGKSGVLQALLGRNLMRQKKIREDHKSYYAINTVYVYGQEKYLLLHDISESEFLTEAEIICDVVCLVYDVSNPKSFEYCARIFKQHFMDSRIPCLIVAAKSDLHEVKQEYSISPTDFCRKHKMPPPQAFTCNTADAPSKDIFVKLTTMAMYPHENSPGSLPWRLH
;
A
#
# COMPACT_ATOMS: atom_id res chain seq x y z
N MET A 1 5.51 33.35 20.32
CA MET A 1 4.91 32.07 19.91
C MET A 1 4.58 32.16 18.43
N ARG A 2 5.44 31.62 17.56
CA ARG A 2 5.22 31.58 16.11
C ARG A 2 4.53 30.26 15.78
N ALA A 3 3.35 30.36 15.17
CA ALA A 3 2.61 29.22 14.64
C ALA A 3 3.42 28.57 13.51
N GLY A 4 3.66 27.26 13.64
CA GLY A 4 4.29 26.45 12.61
C GLY A 4 3.31 26.21 11.48
N GLY A 5 3.58 26.82 10.32
CA GLY A 5 2.91 26.47 9.07
C GLY A 5 3.28 25.04 8.68
N GLY A 6 2.28 24.17 8.57
CA GLY A 6 2.44 22.83 8.03
C GLY A 6 3.03 22.91 6.62
N ARG A 7 4.15 22.23 6.40
CA ARG A 7 4.68 22.01 5.06
C ARG A 7 3.69 21.12 4.29
N PRO A 8 3.42 21.38 3.00
CA PRO A 8 2.71 20.44 2.16
C PRO A 8 3.48 19.11 2.08
N PRO A 9 2.81 17.96 1.86
CA PRO A 9 3.48 16.69 1.70
C PRO A 9 4.49 16.80 0.55
N ARG A 10 5.71 16.31 0.79
CA ARG A 10 6.74 16.24 -0.25
C ARG A 10 6.26 15.26 -1.31
N ALA A 11 5.99 15.77 -2.51
CA ALA A 11 5.75 14.96 -3.70
C ALA A 11 7.02 14.15 -3.99
N ALA A 12 7.01 12.87 -3.62
CA ALA A 12 7.91 11.89 -4.20
C ALA A 12 7.34 11.55 -5.59
N ASP A 13 8.21 11.63 -6.61
CA ASP A 13 7.97 11.33 -8.03
C ASP A 13 7.23 12.33 -8.91
N MET A 14 7.23 13.62 -8.57
CA MET A 14 7.18 14.64 -9.64
C MET A 14 8.57 14.79 -10.25
N LYS A 15 8.66 14.78 -11.59
CA LYS A 15 9.90 15.12 -12.33
C LYS A 15 10.53 16.36 -11.68
N LYS A 16 11.80 16.24 -11.29
CA LYS A 16 12.50 17.26 -10.48
C LYS A 16 12.68 18.58 -11.23
N ASP A 17 12.51 18.54 -12.54
CA ASP A 17 12.68 19.61 -13.50
C ASP A 17 11.92 19.24 -14.78
N VAL A 18 11.45 20.25 -15.52
CA VAL A 18 10.78 20.08 -16.82
C VAL A 18 11.58 20.79 -17.90
N ARG A 19 11.98 20.07 -18.94
CA ARG A 19 12.71 20.61 -20.09
C ARG A 19 11.81 20.73 -21.32
N ILE A 20 11.58 21.97 -21.75
CA ILE A 20 10.78 22.37 -22.92
C ILE A 20 11.73 22.71 -24.06
N LEU A 21 11.65 21.97 -25.17
CA LEU A 21 12.41 22.25 -26.38
C LEU A 21 11.52 22.93 -27.43
N LEU A 22 11.96 24.05 -28.00
CA LEU A 22 11.30 24.70 -29.13
C LEU A 22 11.99 24.32 -30.44
N VAL A 23 11.24 23.71 -31.34
CA VAL A 23 11.68 23.36 -32.71
C VAL A 23 10.77 23.97 -33.77
N GLY A 24 11.20 24.01 -35.02
CA GLY A 24 10.44 24.63 -36.11
C GLY A 24 11.33 25.32 -37.13
N GLU A 25 10.75 25.65 -38.28
CA GLU A 25 11.49 26.24 -39.40
C GLU A 25 12.16 27.59 -39.03
N PRO A 26 13.18 28.02 -39.78
CA PRO A 26 13.80 29.34 -39.57
C PRO A 26 12.77 30.47 -39.64
N ARG A 27 12.95 31.49 -38.78
CA ARG A 27 12.13 32.73 -38.73
C ARG A 27 10.65 32.57 -38.37
N VAL A 28 10.22 31.40 -37.85
CA VAL A 28 8.86 31.23 -37.29
C VAL A 28 8.66 31.95 -35.95
N GLY A 29 9.76 32.36 -35.28
CA GLY A 29 9.74 33.20 -34.08
C GLY A 29 9.92 32.44 -32.75
N LYS A 30 10.66 31.33 -32.75
CA LYS A 30 11.00 30.54 -31.55
C LYS A 30 11.71 31.39 -30.49
N THR A 31 12.83 31.99 -30.87
CA THR A 31 13.62 32.92 -30.04
C THR A 31 12.79 34.10 -29.54
N SER A 32 11.90 34.65 -30.38
CA SER A 32 11.02 35.74 -29.99
C SER A 32 10.01 35.33 -28.91
N LEU A 33 9.44 34.12 -28.97
CA LEU A 33 8.53 33.61 -27.93
C LEU A 33 9.26 33.50 -26.58
N ILE A 34 10.50 33.02 -26.59
CA ILE A 34 11.33 32.84 -25.40
C ILE A 34 11.72 34.19 -24.79
N MET A 35 12.27 35.10 -25.61
CA MET A 35 12.68 36.42 -25.17
C MET A 35 11.49 37.21 -24.62
N SER A 36 10.35 37.18 -25.29
CA SER A 36 9.13 37.87 -24.83
C SER A 36 8.53 37.30 -23.56
N LEU A 37 8.75 36.02 -23.24
CA LEU A 37 8.39 35.47 -21.93
C LEU A 37 9.24 36.09 -20.81
N VAL A 38 10.54 36.27 -21.05
CA VAL A 38 11.49 36.73 -20.03
C VAL A 38 11.45 38.25 -19.85
N SER A 39 11.39 39.01 -20.95
CA SER A 39 11.44 40.47 -20.90
C SER A 39 10.07 41.13 -20.78
N GLU A 40 8.97 40.37 -20.90
CA GLU A 40 7.59 40.88 -20.98
C GLU A 40 7.40 41.96 -22.07
N GLU A 41 8.25 41.96 -23.10
CA GLU A 41 8.25 42.91 -24.22
C GLU A 41 8.70 42.21 -25.51
N PHE A 42 8.36 42.77 -26.67
CA PHE A 42 8.83 42.22 -27.95
C PHE A 42 10.27 42.69 -28.26
N PRO A 43 11.22 41.79 -28.51
CA PRO A 43 12.61 42.17 -28.79
C PRO A 43 12.75 42.95 -30.10
N GLU A 44 13.41 44.10 -30.06
CA GLU A 44 13.75 44.87 -31.27
C GLU A 44 14.77 44.14 -32.16
N GLU A 45 15.77 43.51 -31.54
CA GLU A 45 16.77 42.67 -32.20
C GLU A 45 16.67 41.24 -31.67
N VAL A 46 16.50 40.27 -32.58
CA VAL A 46 16.35 38.86 -32.25
C VAL A 46 17.63 38.11 -32.63
N PRO A 47 18.39 37.55 -31.67
CA PRO A 47 19.56 36.74 -31.99
C PRO A 47 19.16 35.44 -32.73
N PRO A 48 20.10 34.74 -33.38
CA PRO A 48 19.79 33.48 -34.07
C PRO A 48 19.31 32.36 -33.14
N ARG A 49 19.65 32.42 -31.85
CA ARG A 49 19.27 31.46 -30.80
C ARG A 49 19.23 32.16 -29.44
N ALA A 50 18.27 31.81 -28.58
CA ALA A 50 18.30 32.20 -27.17
C ALA A 50 19.22 31.27 -26.36
N GLU A 51 19.85 31.81 -25.31
CA GLU A 51 20.48 30.96 -24.29
C GLU A 51 19.41 30.14 -23.54
N GLU A 52 19.81 29.00 -22.98
CA GLU A 52 18.90 28.18 -22.18
C GLU A 52 18.45 28.96 -20.94
N ILE A 53 17.13 29.13 -20.83
CA ILE A 53 16.52 29.86 -19.72
C ILE A 53 15.97 28.86 -18.72
N THR A 54 16.24 29.10 -17.44
CA THR A 54 15.65 28.34 -16.34
C THR A 54 14.68 29.22 -15.59
N ILE A 55 13.40 28.85 -15.60
CA ILE A 55 12.38 29.46 -14.74
C ILE A 55 12.44 28.75 -13.37
N PRO A 56 12.75 29.47 -12.29
CA PRO A 56 12.80 28.90 -10.95
C PRO A 56 11.43 28.35 -10.50
N ALA A 57 11.45 27.31 -9.67
CA ALA A 57 10.25 26.64 -9.16
C ALA A 57 9.29 27.62 -8.47
N ASP A 58 9.80 28.58 -7.70
CA ASP A 58 9.04 29.58 -6.95
C ASP A 58 8.22 30.53 -7.84
N VAL A 59 8.55 30.62 -9.14
CA VAL A 59 7.84 31.45 -10.12
C VAL A 59 6.84 30.62 -10.93
N THR A 60 7.02 29.29 -11.02
CA THR A 60 6.10 28.41 -11.76
C THR A 60 4.85 28.06 -10.95
N PRO A 61 3.66 27.97 -11.57
CA PRO A 61 2.42 27.55 -10.90
C PRO A 61 2.54 26.18 -10.21
N GLU A 62 3.21 25.23 -10.88
CA GLU A 62 3.37 23.84 -10.42
C GLU A 62 4.53 23.64 -9.44
N ARG A 63 5.30 24.70 -9.14
CA ARG A 63 6.48 24.66 -8.27
C ARG A 63 7.57 23.69 -8.73
N VAL A 64 7.75 23.56 -10.03
CA VAL A 64 8.78 22.72 -10.66
C VAL A 64 9.67 23.61 -11.53
N PRO A 65 11.01 23.55 -11.39
CA PRO A 65 11.92 24.29 -12.27
C PRO A 65 11.69 23.92 -13.74
N THR A 66 11.65 24.93 -14.62
CA THR A 66 11.40 24.71 -16.05
C THR A 66 12.54 25.25 -16.89
N HIS A 67 13.18 24.38 -17.66
CA HIS A 67 14.22 24.71 -18.62
C HIS A 67 13.61 24.92 -20.00
N ILE A 68 13.89 26.06 -20.64
CA ILE A 68 13.40 26.40 -21.97
C ILE A 68 14.58 26.50 -22.92
N VAL A 69 14.52 25.71 -24.00
CA VAL A 69 15.63 25.50 -24.91
C VAL A 69 15.21 25.88 -26.32
N ASP A 70 16.01 26.73 -26.97
CA ASP A 70 15.81 27.16 -28.35
C ASP A 70 16.70 26.35 -29.29
N TYR A 71 16.11 25.68 -30.27
CA TYR A 71 16.87 25.05 -31.35
C TYR A 71 17.06 26.01 -32.53
N SER A 72 18.31 26.16 -33.00
CA SER A 72 18.63 26.95 -34.19
C SER A 72 19.51 26.19 -35.17
N GLU A 73 18.98 25.89 -36.36
CA GLU A 73 19.70 25.25 -37.48
C GLU A 73 20.88 26.10 -37.99
N ALA A 74 20.93 27.40 -37.65
CA ALA A 74 22.06 28.26 -38.00
C ALA A 74 23.28 28.07 -37.08
N GLU A 75 23.07 27.59 -35.85
CA GLU A 75 24.11 27.47 -34.82
C GLU A 75 24.37 26.03 -34.37
N GLN A 76 23.40 25.12 -34.57
CA GLN A 76 23.46 23.75 -34.07
C GLN A 76 23.39 22.72 -35.20
N SER A 77 24.12 21.61 -35.06
CA SER A 77 24.10 20.48 -35.98
C SER A 77 22.90 19.54 -35.75
N ASP A 78 22.66 18.65 -36.70
CA ASP A 78 21.64 17.60 -36.57
C ASP A 78 21.95 16.65 -35.39
N GLU A 79 23.21 16.35 -35.08
CA GLU A 79 23.54 15.56 -33.89
C GLU A 79 23.16 16.29 -32.59
N GLN A 80 23.34 17.61 -32.55
CA GLN A 80 22.92 18.41 -31.40
C GLN A 80 21.40 18.43 -31.29
N LEU A 81 20.66 18.61 -32.40
CA LEU A 81 19.20 18.49 -32.40
C LEU A 81 18.74 17.14 -31.81
N HIS A 82 19.38 16.04 -32.21
CA HIS A 82 19.04 14.72 -31.68
C HIS A 82 19.28 14.62 -30.17
N GLN A 83 20.39 15.18 -29.68
CA GLN A 83 20.66 15.26 -28.24
C GLN A 83 19.58 16.08 -27.52
N GLU A 84 19.20 17.23 -28.09
CA GLU A 84 18.16 18.10 -27.54
C GLU A 84 16.80 17.38 -27.44
N ILE A 85 16.41 16.66 -28.49
CA ILE A 85 15.18 15.87 -28.53
C ILE A 85 15.22 14.77 -27.46
N SER A 86 16.34 14.06 -27.33
CA SER A 86 16.48 12.96 -26.36
C SER A 86 16.39 13.41 -24.89
N GLN A 87 16.72 14.67 -24.61
CA GLN A 87 16.67 15.26 -23.27
C GLN A 87 15.36 16.00 -22.99
N ALA A 88 14.56 16.28 -24.02
CA ALA A 88 13.31 17.02 -23.86
C ALA A 88 12.28 16.20 -23.05
N ASN A 89 11.51 16.88 -22.20
CA ASN A 89 10.33 16.29 -21.59
C ASN A 89 9.04 16.64 -22.35
N VAL A 90 9.08 17.72 -23.13
CA VAL A 90 8.02 18.16 -24.04
C VAL A 90 8.65 18.95 -25.19
N ILE A 91 8.08 18.83 -26.39
CA ILE A 91 8.54 19.58 -27.57
C ILE A 91 7.43 20.48 -28.09
N CYS A 92 7.75 21.77 -28.20
CA CYS A 92 6.92 22.79 -28.82
C CYS A 92 7.34 22.96 -30.28
N ILE A 93 6.50 22.51 -31.21
CA ILE A 93 6.71 22.67 -32.66
C ILE A 93 6.09 23.99 -33.11
N VAL A 94 6.94 24.97 -33.38
CA VAL A 94 6.54 26.33 -33.74
C VAL A 94 6.42 26.47 -35.25
N TYR A 95 5.27 26.95 -35.69
CA TYR A 95 5.02 27.36 -37.08
C TYR A 95 4.51 28.81 -37.10
N ALA A 96 4.60 29.46 -38.25
CA ALA A 96 4.05 30.80 -38.42
C ALA A 96 2.68 30.70 -39.11
N VAL A 97 1.62 31.24 -38.49
CA VAL A 97 0.24 31.11 -39.00
C VAL A 97 0.05 31.76 -40.38
N ASN A 98 0.90 32.72 -40.72
CA ASN A 98 0.90 33.40 -42.02
C ASN A 98 1.80 32.70 -43.08
N ASN A 99 2.41 31.55 -42.76
CA ASN A 99 3.30 30.83 -43.67
C ASN A 99 2.91 29.35 -43.78
N LYS A 100 2.18 29.02 -44.85
CA LYS A 100 1.74 27.65 -45.15
C LYS A 100 2.89 26.64 -45.24
N HIS A 101 4.05 27.03 -45.76
CA HIS A 101 5.21 26.13 -45.84
C HIS A 101 5.68 25.67 -44.46
N SER A 102 5.63 26.55 -43.45
CA SER A 102 6.00 26.18 -42.08
C SER A 102 5.02 25.20 -41.45
N ILE A 103 3.73 25.27 -41.82
CA ILE A 103 2.69 24.33 -41.39
C ILE A 103 2.92 22.96 -42.03
N ASP A 104 3.19 22.92 -43.34
CA ASP A 104 3.47 21.66 -44.06
C ASP A 104 4.70 20.93 -43.49
N LYS A 105 5.69 21.68 -42.97
CA LYS A 105 6.90 21.12 -42.33
C LYS A 105 6.64 20.47 -40.98
N VAL A 106 5.55 20.82 -40.29
CA VAL A 106 5.17 20.17 -39.02
C VAL A 106 4.98 18.67 -39.26
N THR A 107 4.19 18.29 -40.27
CA THR A 107 3.88 16.88 -40.55
C THR A 107 4.90 16.19 -41.45
N SER A 108 5.58 16.93 -42.34
CA SER A 108 6.55 16.33 -43.29
C SER A 108 7.97 16.21 -42.75
N ARG A 109 8.36 16.97 -41.73
CA ARG A 109 9.72 16.97 -41.16
C ARG A 109 9.71 16.76 -39.64
N TRP A 110 9.10 17.68 -38.89
CA TRP A 110 9.32 17.79 -37.45
C TRP A 110 8.74 16.61 -36.66
N ILE A 111 7.46 16.27 -36.86
CA ILE A 111 6.84 15.14 -36.15
C ILE A 111 7.55 13.81 -36.51
N PRO A 112 7.78 13.45 -37.79
CA PRO A 112 8.50 12.22 -38.14
C PRO A 112 9.90 12.14 -37.53
N LEU A 113 10.65 13.26 -37.53
CA LEU A 113 12.01 13.31 -36.97
C LEU A 113 12.01 13.11 -35.45
N ILE A 114 11.05 13.70 -34.74
CA ILE A 114 10.90 13.48 -33.30
C ILE A 114 10.57 12.00 -33.06
N ASN A 115 9.55 11.46 -33.72
CA ASN A 115 9.09 10.09 -33.53
C ASN A 115 10.14 9.01 -33.90
N GLU A 116 11.08 9.30 -34.81
CA GLU A 116 12.21 8.40 -35.12
C GLU A 116 13.23 8.34 -33.96
N ARG A 117 13.29 9.40 -33.15
CA ARG A 117 14.35 9.63 -32.14
C ARG A 117 13.86 9.43 -30.71
N THR A 118 12.56 9.38 -30.48
CA THR A 118 11.98 8.97 -29.19
C THR A 118 11.73 7.47 -29.12
N ASP A 119 11.90 6.92 -27.92
CA ASP A 119 11.51 5.54 -27.66
C ASP A 119 10.00 5.37 -27.83
N LYS A 120 9.57 4.32 -28.52
CA LYS A 120 8.13 4.08 -28.78
C LYS A 120 7.35 3.84 -27.50
N ASP A 121 8.03 3.36 -26.46
CA ASP A 121 7.44 3.09 -25.15
C ASP A 121 7.39 4.35 -24.26
N SER A 122 8.09 5.44 -24.63
CA SER A 122 8.06 6.72 -23.91
C SER A 122 7.30 7.77 -24.70
N ARG A 123 6.05 8.04 -24.31
CA ARG A 123 5.21 9.06 -24.95
C ARG A 123 5.72 10.46 -24.60
N LEU A 124 6.55 11.04 -25.48
CA LEU A 124 6.97 12.43 -25.40
C LEU A 124 5.85 13.36 -25.90
N PRO A 125 5.27 14.22 -25.04
CA PRO A 125 4.19 15.12 -25.45
C PRO A 125 4.68 16.17 -26.44
N LEU A 126 3.85 16.45 -27.46
CA LEU A 126 4.06 17.49 -28.46
C LEU A 126 3.02 18.60 -28.30
N ILE A 127 3.46 19.85 -28.47
CA ILE A 127 2.58 21.02 -28.52
C ILE A 127 2.80 21.74 -29.84
N LEU A 128 1.71 22.00 -30.56
CA LEU A 128 1.76 22.84 -31.75
C LEU A 128 1.64 24.31 -31.36
N VAL A 129 2.51 25.15 -31.91
CA VAL A 129 2.56 26.57 -31.57
C VAL A 129 2.40 27.41 -32.84
N GLY A 130 1.22 27.98 -33.02
CA GLY A 130 0.92 28.88 -34.13
C GLY A 130 1.32 30.31 -33.79
N ASN A 131 2.54 30.71 -34.10
CA ASN A 131 3.04 32.05 -33.79
C ASN A 131 2.70 33.06 -34.90
N LYS A 132 2.85 34.36 -34.58
CA LYS A 132 2.52 35.51 -35.45
C LYS A 132 1.03 35.67 -35.74
N SER A 133 0.18 35.32 -34.77
CA SER A 133 -1.26 35.49 -34.88
C SER A 133 -1.70 36.95 -35.08
N ASP A 134 -0.81 37.92 -34.86
CA ASP A 134 -1.04 39.33 -35.14
C ASP A 134 -1.05 39.68 -36.64
N LEU A 135 -0.56 38.78 -37.51
CA LEU A 135 -0.48 39.00 -38.96
C LEU A 135 -1.69 38.48 -39.74
N VAL A 136 -2.63 37.81 -39.06
CA VAL A 136 -3.82 37.22 -39.67
C VAL A 136 -5.05 37.51 -38.82
N GLU A 137 -6.20 37.71 -39.46
CA GLU A 137 -7.48 37.93 -38.76
C GLU A 137 -8.27 36.63 -38.51
N TYR A 138 -7.83 35.52 -39.12
CA TYR A 138 -8.45 34.21 -39.00
C TYR A 138 -7.59 33.26 -38.16
N SER A 139 -8.23 32.29 -37.51
CA SER A 139 -7.54 31.24 -36.76
C SER A 139 -7.02 30.14 -37.70
N SER A 140 -5.80 29.68 -37.47
CA SER A 140 -5.18 28.54 -38.16
C SER A 140 -5.74 27.18 -37.70
N MET A 141 -6.60 27.16 -36.67
CA MET A 141 -7.14 25.95 -36.04
C MET A 141 -7.82 25.00 -37.03
N GLU A 142 -8.54 25.50 -38.05
CA GLU A 142 -9.16 24.62 -39.06
C GLU A 142 -8.14 23.77 -39.83
N THR A 143 -6.93 24.29 -40.05
CA THR A 143 -5.85 23.57 -40.73
C THR A 143 -5.12 22.61 -39.80
N ILE A 144 -5.10 22.90 -38.50
CA ILE A 144 -4.36 22.13 -37.50
C ILE A 144 -5.19 20.99 -36.89
N LEU A 145 -6.51 21.15 -36.78
CA LEU A 145 -7.40 20.11 -36.24
C LEU A 145 -7.21 18.72 -36.89
N PRO A 146 -7.09 18.60 -38.24
CA PRO A 146 -6.79 17.32 -38.87
C PRO A 146 -5.44 16.72 -38.45
N ILE A 147 -4.42 17.56 -38.22
CA ILE A 147 -3.08 17.14 -37.79
C ILE A 147 -3.15 16.61 -36.36
N MET A 148 -3.84 17.31 -35.45
CA MET A 148 -4.03 16.85 -34.07
C MET A 148 -4.75 15.50 -34.01
N ASN A 149 -5.75 15.29 -34.87
CA ASN A 149 -6.45 14.00 -34.96
C ASN A 149 -5.60 12.88 -35.57
N GLN A 150 -4.57 13.22 -36.35
CA GLN A 150 -3.68 12.25 -36.97
C GLN A 150 -2.56 11.79 -36.03
N TYR A 151 -2.08 12.67 -35.16
CA TYR A 151 -0.93 12.41 -34.27
C TYR A 151 -1.35 12.52 -32.81
N THR A 152 -1.49 11.36 -32.16
CA THR A 152 -1.96 11.23 -30.78
C THR A 152 -1.02 11.85 -29.73
N GLU A 153 0.25 12.02 -30.08
CA GLU A 153 1.30 12.62 -29.25
C GLU A 153 1.11 14.13 -29.09
N ILE A 154 0.29 14.76 -29.95
CA ILE A 154 -0.05 16.17 -29.86
C ILE A 154 -1.12 16.36 -28.77
N GLU A 155 -0.73 16.96 -27.65
CA GLU A 155 -1.65 17.21 -26.53
C GLU A 155 -2.53 18.43 -26.78
N THR A 156 -1.95 19.50 -27.36
CA THR A 156 -2.69 20.74 -27.62
C THR A 156 -2.05 21.60 -28.71
N CYS A 157 -2.79 22.60 -29.17
CA CYS A 157 -2.33 23.66 -30.06
C CYS A 157 -2.58 25.02 -29.41
N VAL A 158 -1.56 25.89 -29.40
CA VAL A 158 -1.63 27.23 -28.83
C VAL A 158 -1.29 28.27 -29.89
N GLU A 159 -2.25 29.12 -30.24
CA GLU A 159 -2.00 30.27 -31.13
C GLU A 159 -1.44 31.44 -30.33
N CYS A 160 -0.24 31.90 -30.70
CA CYS A 160 0.52 32.91 -29.98
C CYS A 160 0.84 34.12 -30.87
N SER A 161 1.09 35.26 -30.25
CA SER A 161 1.78 36.39 -30.87
C SER A 161 2.87 36.88 -29.93
N ALA A 162 4.12 36.58 -30.26
CA ALA A 162 5.27 37.15 -29.55
C ALA A 162 5.23 38.69 -29.56
N LYS A 163 4.77 39.30 -30.67
CA LYS A 163 4.71 40.76 -30.82
C LYS A 163 3.70 41.42 -29.87
N ASN A 164 2.53 40.81 -29.72
CA ASN A 164 1.46 41.35 -28.87
C ASN A 164 1.40 40.68 -27.50
N LEU A 165 2.40 39.86 -27.14
CA LEU A 165 2.47 39.07 -25.90
C LEU A 165 1.23 38.18 -25.67
N LYS A 166 0.60 37.73 -26.74
CA LYS A 166 -0.62 36.92 -26.68
C LYS A 166 -0.28 35.45 -26.49
N ASN A 167 -0.87 34.82 -25.46
CA ASN A 167 -0.79 33.40 -25.15
C ASN A 167 0.63 32.86 -24.88
N ILE A 168 1.59 33.73 -24.55
CA ILE A 168 2.98 33.34 -24.31
C ILE A 168 3.08 32.53 -23.01
N SER A 169 2.53 33.05 -21.91
CA SER A 169 2.52 32.34 -20.62
C SER A 169 1.73 31.03 -20.70
N GLU A 170 0.60 31.04 -21.41
CA GLU A 170 -0.25 29.88 -21.63
C GLU A 170 0.49 28.76 -22.38
N LEU A 171 1.30 29.09 -23.38
CA LEU A 171 2.11 28.10 -24.11
C LEU A 171 3.01 27.30 -23.15
N PHE A 172 3.82 28.00 -22.35
CA PHE A 172 4.76 27.34 -21.44
C PHE A 172 4.05 26.66 -20.28
N TYR A 173 2.91 27.21 -19.83
CA TYR A 173 2.03 26.55 -18.86
C TYR A 173 1.49 25.21 -19.39
N TYR A 174 0.95 25.19 -20.61
CA TYR A 174 0.45 23.94 -21.20
C TYR A 174 1.57 22.93 -21.47
N ALA A 175 2.75 23.39 -21.87
CA ALA A 175 3.95 22.55 -22.02
C ALA A 175 4.33 21.87 -20.71
N GLN A 176 4.43 22.65 -19.62
CA GLN A 176 4.72 22.10 -18.30
C GLN A 176 3.62 21.11 -17.85
N LYS A 177 2.35 21.49 -18.05
CA LYS A 177 1.20 20.66 -17.66
C LYS A 177 1.14 19.32 -18.40
N ALA A 178 1.44 19.29 -19.69
CA ALA A 178 1.45 18.06 -20.49
C ALA A 178 2.47 17.03 -19.97
N VAL A 179 3.55 17.50 -19.35
CA VAL A 179 4.57 16.65 -18.72
C VAL A 179 4.14 16.19 -17.33
N LEU A 180 3.60 17.11 -16.53
CA LEU A 180 3.27 16.87 -15.13
C LEU A 180 1.93 16.18 -14.92
N HIS A 181 1.04 16.15 -15.92
CA HIS A 181 -0.30 15.59 -15.83
C HIS A 181 -0.70 14.93 -17.15
N PRO A 182 0.00 13.87 -17.59
CA PRO A 182 -0.19 13.30 -18.92
C PRO A 182 -1.63 12.79 -19.12
N THR A 183 -2.26 13.14 -20.23
CA THR A 183 -3.62 12.65 -20.55
C THR A 183 -3.60 11.18 -20.97
N GLY A 184 -2.49 10.73 -21.57
CA GLY A 184 -2.33 9.42 -22.19
C GLY A 184 -2.65 8.21 -21.30
N PRO A 185 -2.21 8.15 -20.03
CA PRO A 185 -2.58 7.05 -19.12
C PRO A 185 -4.06 7.04 -18.74
N LEU A 186 -4.72 8.20 -18.73
CA LEU A 186 -6.08 8.35 -18.20
C LEU A 186 -7.17 8.06 -19.24
N TYR A 187 -6.97 8.48 -20.49
CA TYR A 187 -8.05 8.59 -21.48
C TYR A 187 -7.60 8.20 -22.88
N CYS A 188 -8.52 7.62 -23.65
CA CYS A 188 -8.35 7.29 -25.06
C CYS A 188 -9.18 8.27 -25.90
N PRO A 189 -8.56 9.27 -26.55
CA PRO A 189 -9.28 10.26 -27.36
C PRO A 189 -10.10 9.64 -28.50
N GLU A 190 -9.62 8.54 -29.09
CA GLU A 190 -10.22 7.86 -30.23
C GLU A 190 -11.56 7.22 -29.85
N GLU A 191 -11.56 6.45 -28.75
CA GLU A 191 -12.75 5.78 -28.21
C GLU A 191 -13.63 6.74 -27.39
N LYS A 192 -13.11 7.92 -27.04
CA LYS A 192 -13.73 8.89 -26.14
C LYS A 192 -14.04 8.31 -24.75
N GLU A 193 -13.28 7.33 -24.30
CA GLU A 193 -13.46 6.64 -23.02
C GLU A 193 -12.20 6.69 -22.13
N MET A 194 -12.41 6.56 -20.81
CA MET A 194 -11.30 6.40 -19.86
C MET A 194 -10.65 5.03 -20.03
N LYS A 195 -9.32 4.96 -19.90
CA LYS A 195 -8.60 3.69 -20.01
C LYS A 195 -8.93 2.74 -18.85
N PRO A 196 -8.93 1.41 -19.08
CA PRO A 196 -9.25 0.43 -18.04
C PRO A 196 -8.41 0.54 -16.76
N ALA A 197 -7.12 0.86 -16.88
CA ALA A 197 -6.23 1.06 -15.73
C ALA A 197 -6.67 2.24 -14.85
N CYS A 198 -7.05 3.38 -15.47
CA CYS A 198 -7.58 4.55 -14.79
C CYS A 198 -8.91 4.24 -14.08
N ILE A 199 -9.82 3.53 -14.76
CA ILE A 199 -11.08 3.07 -14.18
C ILE A 199 -10.83 2.18 -12.96
N LYS A 200 -9.88 1.23 -13.06
CA LYS A 200 -9.51 0.34 -11.95
C LYS A 200 -8.98 1.13 -10.75
N ALA A 201 -8.08 2.09 -10.97
CA ALA A 201 -7.51 2.93 -9.93
C ALA A 201 -8.59 3.80 -9.23
N LEU A 202 -9.43 4.48 -10.01
CA LEU A 202 -10.53 5.30 -9.50
C LEU A 202 -11.61 4.46 -8.79
N THR A 203 -11.88 3.25 -9.27
CA THR A 203 -12.80 2.30 -8.60
C THR A 203 -12.28 1.91 -7.21
N ARG A 204 -10.98 1.64 -7.09
CA ARG A 204 -10.35 1.37 -5.79
C ARG A 204 -10.44 2.60 -4.87
N ILE A 205 -10.16 3.79 -5.40
CA ILE A 205 -10.25 5.06 -4.64
C ILE A 205 -11.67 5.29 -4.12
N PHE A 206 -12.68 5.06 -4.96
CA PHE A 206 -14.08 5.13 -4.57
C PHE A 206 -14.37 4.17 -3.40
N LYS A 207 -13.98 2.90 -3.51
CA LYS A 207 -14.21 1.87 -2.48
C LYS A 207 -13.48 2.16 -1.15
N ILE A 208 -12.35 2.86 -1.18
CA ILE A 208 -11.64 3.35 0.02
C ILE A 208 -12.37 4.56 0.61
N SER A 209 -12.89 5.44 -0.24
CA SER A 209 -13.56 6.68 0.18
C SER A 209 -14.97 6.45 0.74
N ASP A 210 -15.63 5.39 0.28
CA ASP A 210 -16.89 4.84 0.81
C ASP A 210 -16.56 4.15 2.14
N GLN A 211 -16.67 4.87 3.26
CA GLN A 211 -16.21 4.44 4.58
C GLN A 211 -17.26 3.58 5.29
N ASP A 212 -18.54 3.77 4.99
CA ASP A 212 -19.64 2.96 5.52
C ASP A 212 -20.02 1.76 4.65
N ASN A 213 -19.44 1.64 3.44
CA ASN A 213 -19.61 0.54 2.48
C ASN A 213 -21.04 0.41 1.93
N ASP A 214 -21.78 1.50 1.88
CA ASP A 214 -23.15 1.51 1.37
C ASP A 214 -23.22 1.53 -0.17
N GLY A 215 -22.07 1.70 -0.84
CA GLY A 215 -21.95 1.75 -2.29
C GLY A 215 -22.12 3.15 -2.89
N THR A 216 -22.26 4.17 -2.05
CA THR A 216 -22.35 5.58 -2.41
C THR A 216 -21.33 6.40 -1.61
N LEU A 217 -21.04 7.63 -2.04
CA LEU A 217 -20.30 8.60 -1.24
C LEU A 217 -21.30 9.64 -0.74
N ASN A 218 -21.62 9.59 0.55
CA ASN A 218 -22.49 10.56 1.18
C ASN A 218 -21.77 11.92 1.36
N ASP A 219 -22.47 12.94 1.86
CA ASP A 219 -21.91 14.30 1.99
C ASP A 219 -20.70 14.36 2.94
N ALA A 220 -20.68 13.54 3.99
CA ALA A 220 -19.56 13.51 4.93
C ALA A 220 -18.31 12.93 4.26
N GLU A 221 -18.46 11.83 3.52
CA GLU A 221 -17.39 11.16 2.79
C GLU A 221 -16.89 12.00 1.63
N LEU A 222 -17.77 12.64 0.87
CA LEU A 222 -17.40 13.57 -0.20
C LEU A 222 -16.62 14.77 0.35
N ASN A 223 -17.04 15.33 1.49
CA ASN A 223 -16.30 16.42 2.13
C ASN A 223 -14.94 15.96 2.66
N PHE A 224 -14.87 14.76 3.24
CA PHE A 224 -13.60 14.15 3.66
C PHE A 224 -12.66 13.99 2.46
N PHE A 225 -13.15 13.37 1.38
CA PHE A 225 -12.43 13.17 0.11
C PHE A 225 -11.93 14.50 -0.48
N GLN A 226 -12.79 15.52 -0.55
CA GLN A 226 -12.44 16.86 -1.05
C GLN A 226 -11.35 17.50 -0.20
N ARG A 227 -11.44 17.39 1.14
CA ARG A 227 -10.45 17.94 2.06
C ARG A 227 -9.09 17.28 1.89
N ILE A 228 -9.02 15.95 1.81
CA ILE A 228 -7.73 15.25 1.68
C ILE A 228 -7.08 15.47 0.31
N CYS A 229 -7.86 15.67 -0.76
CA CYS A 229 -7.35 15.83 -2.12
C CYS A 229 -7.04 17.31 -2.47
N PHE A 230 -7.88 18.25 -2.03
CA PHE A 230 -7.86 19.63 -2.50
C PHE A 230 -7.74 20.67 -1.38
N ASN A 231 -7.53 20.25 -0.14
CA ASN A 231 -7.40 21.08 1.07
C ASN A 231 -8.62 21.95 1.43
N THR A 232 -9.69 21.92 0.63
CA THR A 232 -10.88 22.76 0.83
C THR A 232 -12.14 21.92 0.59
N PRO A 233 -13.07 21.81 1.56
CA PRO A 233 -14.36 21.17 1.32
C PRO A 233 -15.22 22.05 0.40
N LEU A 234 -16.16 21.42 -0.32
CA LEU A 234 -17.12 22.15 -1.12
C LEU A 234 -18.23 22.75 -0.23
N ALA A 235 -18.70 23.94 -0.58
CA ALA A 235 -19.92 24.46 0.03
C ALA A 235 -21.09 23.50 -0.28
N PRO A 236 -22.05 23.29 0.66
CA PRO A 236 -23.14 22.33 0.46
C PRO A 236 -23.92 22.52 -0.86
N GLN A 237 -24.16 23.78 -1.24
CA GLN A 237 -24.81 24.10 -2.51
C GLN A 237 -23.97 23.69 -3.73
N ALA A 238 -22.66 23.91 -3.68
CA ALA A 238 -21.76 23.53 -4.77
C ALA A 238 -21.69 22.01 -4.94
N LEU A 239 -21.77 21.26 -3.84
CA LEU A 239 -21.84 19.80 -3.89
C LEU A 239 -23.14 19.31 -4.54
N GLU A 240 -24.27 19.95 -4.21
CA GLU A 240 -25.55 19.63 -4.83
C GLU A 240 -25.57 20.01 -6.33
N ASP A 241 -24.92 21.11 -6.71
CA ASP A 241 -24.75 21.51 -8.11
C ASP A 241 -23.95 20.45 -8.90
N VAL A 242 -22.89 19.89 -8.30
CA VAL A 242 -22.13 18.77 -8.89
C VAL A 242 -23.03 17.54 -9.07
N LYS A 243 -23.81 17.16 -8.04
CA LYS A 243 -24.76 16.04 -8.14
C LYS A 243 -25.84 16.28 -9.20
N ASN A 244 -26.33 17.52 -9.33
CA ASN A 244 -27.30 17.90 -10.37
C ASN A 244 -26.71 17.74 -11.78
N VAL A 245 -25.43 18.06 -11.97
CA VAL A 245 -24.73 17.79 -13.23
C VAL A 245 -24.72 16.28 -13.51
N VAL A 246 -24.44 15.44 -12.53
CA VAL A 246 -24.47 13.98 -12.69
C VAL A 246 -25.87 13.48 -13.06
N ARG A 247 -26.91 13.86 -12.29
CA ARG A 247 -28.31 13.44 -12.53
C ARG A 247 -28.81 13.82 -13.93
N LYS A 248 -28.33 14.93 -14.49
CA LYS A 248 -28.71 15.38 -15.83
C LYS A 248 -28.15 14.49 -16.95
N HIS A 249 -27.05 13.77 -16.71
CA HIS A 249 -26.38 12.97 -17.73
C HIS A 249 -26.56 11.46 -17.53
N ILE A 250 -26.60 10.98 -16.28
CA ILE A 250 -26.78 9.57 -15.96
C ILE A 250 -27.78 9.41 -14.81
N SER A 251 -28.74 8.50 -14.98
CA SER A 251 -29.84 8.30 -14.02
C SER A 251 -29.44 7.55 -12.75
N ASP A 252 -28.38 6.75 -12.82
CA ASP A 252 -27.87 5.91 -11.71
C ASP A 252 -26.54 6.44 -11.15
N GLY A 253 -26.20 7.70 -11.45
CA GLY A 253 -24.99 8.36 -10.94
C GLY A 253 -25.12 8.92 -9.52
N VAL A 254 -26.35 9.08 -9.01
CA VAL A 254 -26.63 9.56 -7.65
C VAL A 254 -27.76 8.71 -7.07
N ALA A 255 -27.54 8.15 -5.88
CA ALA A 255 -28.53 7.35 -5.15
C ALA A 255 -28.58 7.83 -3.70
N ASP A 256 -29.78 7.99 -3.12
CA ASP A 256 -29.97 8.42 -1.72
C ASP A 256 -29.19 9.69 -1.32
N SER A 257 -29.08 10.64 -2.26
CA SER A 257 -28.24 11.85 -2.15
C SER A 257 -26.72 11.59 -2.15
N GLY A 258 -26.25 10.34 -2.13
CA GLY A 258 -24.86 9.97 -2.29
C GLY A 258 -24.43 9.83 -3.76
N LEU A 259 -23.15 10.08 -4.04
CA LEU A 259 -22.56 9.87 -5.36
C LEU A 259 -22.22 8.39 -5.56
N THR A 260 -22.76 7.74 -6.59
CA THR A 260 -22.45 6.32 -6.86
C THR A 260 -21.10 6.17 -7.57
N LEU A 261 -20.56 4.95 -7.67
CA LEU A 261 -19.35 4.68 -8.44
C LEU A 261 -19.48 5.15 -9.91
N LYS A 262 -20.65 4.95 -10.52
CA LYS A 262 -20.93 5.42 -11.89
C LYS A 262 -20.91 6.94 -11.98
N GLY A 263 -21.49 7.62 -10.99
CA GLY A 263 -21.41 9.07 -10.82
C GLY A 263 -19.98 9.58 -10.71
N PHE A 264 -19.20 8.93 -9.86
CA PHE A 264 -17.79 9.25 -9.62
C PHE A 264 -16.94 9.12 -10.88
N LEU A 265 -17.04 8.00 -11.58
CA LEU A 265 -16.34 7.79 -12.86
C LEU A 265 -16.79 8.79 -13.93
N PHE A 266 -18.10 9.09 -14.01
CA PHE A 266 -18.62 10.10 -14.94
C PHE A 266 -18.03 11.50 -14.68
N LEU A 267 -17.90 11.92 -13.42
CA LEU A 267 -17.28 13.20 -13.08
C LEU A 267 -15.81 13.27 -13.54
N HIS A 268 -15.04 12.20 -13.33
CA HIS A 268 -13.66 12.14 -13.79
C HIS A 268 -13.55 12.16 -15.32
N THR A 269 -14.44 11.45 -16.04
CA THR A 269 -14.54 11.57 -17.50
C THR A 269 -14.81 13.02 -17.92
N LEU A 270 -15.77 13.69 -17.26
CA LEU A 270 -16.13 15.08 -17.56
C LEU A 270 -14.97 16.05 -17.32
N PHE A 271 -14.19 15.86 -16.25
CA PHE A 271 -13.00 16.67 -15.98
C PHE A 271 -11.96 16.51 -17.09
N ILE A 272 -11.66 15.28 -17.49
CA ILE A 272 -10.68 15.02 -18.55
C ILE A 272 -11.13 15.63 -19.88
N GLN A 273 -12.39 15.41 -20.28
CA GLN A 273 -12.95 15.95 -21.53
C GLN A 273 -12.97 17.48 -21.57
N ARG A 274 -13.03 18.15 -20.40
CA ARG A 274 -12.95 19.60 -20.28
C ARG A 274 -11.53 20.14 -20.15
N GLY A 275 -10.50 19.30 -20.35
CA GLY A 275 -9.08 19.69 -20.22
C GLY A 275 -8.62 19.91 -18.79
N ARG A 276 -9.39 19.41 -17.79
CA ARG A 276 -9.13 19.52 -16.35
C ARG A 276 -8.60 18.21 -15.75
N HIS A 277 -7.80 17.46 -16.50
CA HIS A 277 -7.26 16.15 -16.09
C HIS A 277 -6.31 16.22 -14.87
N GLU A 278 -5.74 17.39 -14.55
CA GLU A 278 -4.97 17.64 -13.32
C GLU A 278 -5.77 17.36 -12.06
N THR A 279 -7.09 17.58 -12.09
CA THR A 279 -7.98 17.28 -10.98
C THR A 279 -8.00 15.77 -10.70
N THR A 280 -8.03 14.95 -11.76
CA THR A 280 -7.96 13.48 -11.66
C THR A 280 -6.60 13.02 -11.17
N TRP A 281 -5.52 13.59 -11.70
CA TRP A 281 -4.15 13.28 -11.26
C TRP A 281 -3.90 13.64 -9.79
N THR A 282 -4.45 14.77 -9.32
CA THR A 282 -4.36 15.17 -7.91
C THR A 282 -4.95 14.09 -7.00
N VAL A 283 -6.12 13.56 -7.37
CA VAL A 283 -6.76 12.45 -6.65
C VAL A 283 -5.91 11.18 -6.71
N LEU A 284 -5.45 10.77 -7.90
CA LEU A 284 -4.63 9.56 -8.07
C LEU A 284 -3.36 9.61 -7.21
N ARG A 285 -2.60 10.71 -7.30
CA ARG A 285 -1.37 10.91 -6.51
C ARG A 285 -1.64 11.00 -5.01
N ARG A 286 -2.75 11.62 -4.59
CA ARG A 286 -3.14 11.67 -3.18
C ARG A 286 -3.36 10.27 -2.59
N PHE A 287 -3.76 9.32 -3.43
CA PHE A 287 -3.98 7.92 -3.09
C PHE A 287 -2.79 7.00 -3.41
N GLY A 288 -1.62 7.59 -3.69
CA GLY A 288 -0.35 6.88 -3.84
C GLY A 288 -0.08 6.31 -5.23
N TYR A 289 -0.84 6.71 -6.26
CA TYR A 289 -0.57 6.29 -7.63
C TYR A 289 0.46 7.18 -8.34
N ASP A 290 1.30 6.58 -9.17
CA ASP A 290 2.22 7.24 -10.10
C ASP A 290 1.60 7.47 -11.49
N ASP A 291 2.42 7.96 -12.43
CA ASP A 291 2.01 8.28 -13.80
C ASP A 291 1.67 7.05 -14.64
N ASP A 292 2.09 5.85 -14.22
CA ASP A 292 1.76 4.57 -14.84
C ASP A 292 0.50 3.93 -14.21
N LEU A 293 -0.09 4.60 -13.22
CA LEU A 293 -1.27 4.18 -12.46
C LEU A 293 -1.02 2.94 -11.59
N ASP A 294 0.23 2.77 -11.14
CA ASP A 294 0.63 1.80 -10.14
C ASP A 294 0.85 2.49 -8.78
N LEU A 295 0.70 1.71 -7.70
CA LEU A 295 0.93 2.24 -6.34
C LEU A 295 2.42 2.32 -6.07
N THR A 296 2.89 3.50 -5.64
CA THR A 296 4.32 3.75 -5.47
C THR A 296 4.96 2.86 -4.40
N PRO A 297 6.23 2.46 -4.57
CA PRO A 297 6.97 1.72 -3.55
C PRO A 297 7.02 2.45 -2.21
N GLU A 298 7.11 3.78 -2.20
CA GLU A 298 7.14 4.60 -0.98
C GLU A 298 5.82 4.52 -0.21
N TYR A 299 4.71 4.41 -0.92
CA TYR A 299 3.38 4.30 -0.32
C TYR A 299 3.13 2.90 0.27
N LEU A 300 3.53 1.83 -0.45
CA LEU A 300 3.30 0.44 -0.04
C LEU A 300 4.36 -0.10 0.93
N PHE A 301 5.62 0.29 0.75
CA PHE A 301 6.78 -0.23 1.48
C PHE A 301 7.54 0.87 2.21
N PRO A 302 6.89 1.62 3.13
CA PRO A 302 7.56 2.67 3.88
C PRO A 302 8.69 2.08 4.73
N LEU A 303 9.80 2.82 4.84
CA LEU A 303 10.97 2.36 5.57
C LEU A 303 10.68 2.23 7.07
N LEU A 304 10.71 1.00 7.58
CA LEU A 304 10.64 0.71 9.01
C LEU A 304 11.83 -0.16 9.43
N LYS A 305 12.75 0.41 10.21
CA LYS A 305 13.91 -0.32 10.74
C LYS A 305 13.56 -0.99 12.06
N ILE A 306 13.72 -2.31 12.12
CA ILE A 306 13.50 -3.12 13.32
C ILE A 306 14.86 -3.48 13.90
N PRO A 307 15.20 -3.03 15.13
CA PRO A 307 16.42 -3.47 15.80
C PRO A 307 16.40 -4.97 16.09
N PRO A 308 17.57 -5.62 16.21
CA PRO A 308 17.65 -7.02 16.65
C PRO A 308 16.95 -7.23 18.00
N ASP A 309 16.38 -8.41 18.22
CA ASP A 309 15.68 -8.80 19.46
C ASP A 309 14.42 -7.97 19.81
N CYS A 310 13.99 -7.06 18.94
CA CYS A 310 12.71 -6.35 19.01
C CYS A 310 11.61 -7.13 18.26
N THR A 311 10.35 -6.82 18.57
CA THR A 311 9.18 -7.34 17.86
C THR A 311 8.31 -6.18 17.36
N THR A 312 7.41 -6.47 16.43
CA THR A 312 6.47 -5.51 15.85
C THR A 312 5.04 -5.86 16.27
N GLU A 313 4.31 -4.86 16.75
CA GLU A 313 2.90 -4.98 17.17
C GLU A 313 2.08 -3.85 16.54
N LEU A 314 0.77 -4.05 16.37
CA LEU A 314 -0.14 -2.98 15.99
C LEU A 314 -0.39 -2.07 17.20
N ASN A 315 -0.38 -0.76 16.99
CA ASN A 315 -0.80 0.18 18.04
C ASN A 315 -2.33 0.22 18.17
N HIS A 316 -2.82 0.89 19.23
CA HIS A 316 -4.25 0.97 19.51
C HIS A 316 -5.08 1.57 18.37
N HIS A 317 -4.59 2.64 17.71
CA HIS A 317 -5.30 3.27 16.60
C HIS A 317 -5.36 2.37 15.35
N ALA A 318 -4.31 1.57 15.11
CA ALA A 318 -4.32 0.57 14.05
C ALA A 318 -5.35 -0.53 14.32
N TYR A 319 -5.49 -0.99 15.58
CA TYR A 319 -6.59 -1.90 15.92
C TYR A 319 -7.95 -1.26 15.67
N LEU A 320 -8.20 -0.02 16.10
CA LEU A 320 -9.47 0.68 15.83
C LEU A 320 -9.78 0.78 14.33
N PHE A 321 -8.77 1.08 13.50
CA PHE A 321 -8.92 1.08 12.04
C PHE A 321 -9.34 -0.30 11.50
N LEU A 322 -8.70 -1.37 11.96
CA LEU A 322 -9.02 -2.73 11.55
C LEU A 322 -10.39 -3.19 12.05
N GLN A 323 -10.80 -2.76 13.25
CA GLN A 323 -12.15 -3.02 13.78
C GLN A 323 -13.20 -2.36 12.89
N SER A 324 -13.02 -1.07 12.57
CA SER A 324 -13.89 -0.37 11.63
C SER A 324 -13.88 -1.02 10.24
N THR A 325 -12.72 -1.51 9.78
CA THR A 325 -12.61 -2.24 8.50
C THR A 325 -13.40 -3.56 8.55
N PHE A 326 -13.38 -4.28 9.66
CA PHE A 326 -14.18 -5.49 9.82
C PHE A 326 -15.68 -5.16 9.78
N ASP A 327 -16.13 -4.22 10.62
CA ASP A 327 -17.55 -3.86 10.76
C ASP A 327 -18.12 -3.33 9.43
N LYS A 328 -17.29 -2.64 8.64
CA LYS A 328 -17.59 -2.16 7.29
C LYS A 328 -17.98 -3.31 6.32
N HIS A 329 -17.41 -4.49 6.50
CA HIS A 329 -17.59 -5.63 5.60
C HIS A 329 -18.44 -6.76 6.19
N ASP A 330 -18.70 -6.77 7.50
CA ASP A 330 -19.67 -7.67 8.17
C ASP A 330 -21.10 -7.13 7.97
N LEU A 331 -21.64 -7.36 6.76
CA LEU A 331 -22.92 -6.81 6.33
C LEU A 331 -24.10 -7.53 6.99
N ASP A 332 -23.95 -8.83 7.27
CA ASP A 332 -24.98 -9.63 7.94
C ASP A 332 -24.92 -9.55 9.47
N ARG A 333 -23.87 -8.91 10.02
CA ARG A 333 -23.65 -8.62 11.44
C ARG A 333 -23.57 -9.88 12.28
N ASP A 334 -23.01 -10.96 11.71
CA ASP A 334 -22.82 -12.23 12.41
C ASP A 334 -21.49 -12.31 13.19
N CYS A 335 -20.71 -11.21 13.22
CA CYS A 335 -19.38 -11.11 13.81
C CYS A 335 -18.37 -12.10 13.19
N ALA A 336 -18.58 -12.48 11.94
CA ALA A 336 -17.64 -13.20 11.09
C ALA A 336 -17.66 -12.65 9.66
N LEU A 337 -16.60 -12.91 8.89
CA LEU A 337 -16.55 -12.59 7.48
C LEU A 337 -16.77 -13.86 6.66
N SER A 338 -17.91 -13.91 6.00
CA SER A 338 -18.22 -14.92 4.99
C SER A 338 -17.25 -14.84 3.79
N PRO A 339 -17.18 -15.86 2.93
CA PRO A 339 -16.34 -15.82 1.73
C PRO A 339 -16.65 -14.65 0.79
N ASP A 340 -17.92 -14.23 0.70
CA ASP A 340 -18.34 -13.13 -0.15
C ASP A 340 -17.93 -11.77 0.45
N GLU A 341 -18.00 -11.62 1.77
CA GLU A 341 -17.54 -10.41 2.48
C GLU A 341 -16.02 -10.28 2.46
N LEU A 342 -15.28 -11.39 2.63
CA LEU A 342 -13.82 -11.40 2.41
C LEU A 342 -13.47 -11.02 0.97
N LYS A 343 -14.23 -11.51 0.00
CA LYS A 343 -14.04 -11.13 -1.41
C LYS A 343 -14.32 -9.64 -1.62
N ASP A 344 -15.33 -9.08 -0.97
CA ASP A 344 -15.61 -7.63 -1.02
C ASP A 344 -14.49 -6.79 -0.39
N LEU A 345 -14.01 -7.18 0.80
CA LEU A 345 -12.85 -6.58 1.47
C LEU A 345 -11.61 -6.59 0.56
N PHE A 346 -11.36 -7.69 -0.13
CA PHE A 346 -10.19 -7.84 -1.00
C PHE A 346 -10.34 -7.21 -2.39
N LYS A 347 -11.46 -6.54 -2.71
CA LYS A 347 -11.59 -5.79 -3.98
C LYS A 347 -10.59 -4.63 -4.10
N VAL A 348 -10.07 -4.11 -2.98
CA VAL A 348 -9.05 -3.05 -2.98
C VAL A 348 -7.61 -3.60 -3.03
N PHE A 349 -7.46 -4.94 -3.05
CA PHE A 349 -6.17 -5.61 -3.16
C PHE A 349 -5.91 -6.04 -4.62
N PRO A 350 -4.64 -6.02 -5.08
CA PRO A 350 -4.30 -6.51 -6.42
C PRO A 350 -4.29 -8.04 -6.53
N TYR A 351 -4.30 -8.76 -5.41
CA TYR A 351 -4.34 -10.23 -5.31
C TYR A 351 -5.09 -10.65 -4.04
N ILE A 352 -5.43 -11.94 -3.90
CA ILE A 352 -6.03 -12.47 -2.67
C ILE A 352 -4.94 -12.63 -1.59
N PRO A 353 -4.97 -11.84 -0.50
CA PRO A 353 -3.86 -11.79 0.46
C PRO A 353 -3.80 -12.98 1.41
N TRP A 354 -4.93 -13.69 1.60
CA TRP A 354 -5.08 -14.76 2.58
C TRP A 354 -5.42 -16.08 1.90
N GLY A 355 -4.60 -17.10 2.16
CA GLY A 355 -4.89 -18.48 1.75
C GLY A 355 -5.96 -19.14 2.63
N PRO A 356 -6.47 -20.31 2.22
CA PRO A 356 -7.49 -21.05 2.98
C PRO A 356 -6.96 -21.63 4.31
N ASP A 357 -5.64 -21.65 4.50
CA ASP A 357 -4.96 -22.02 5.74
C ASP A 357 -5.16 -20.98 6.87
N VAL A 358 -5.46 -19.72 6.52
CA VAL A 358 -5.80 -18.68 7.50
C VAL A 358 -7.01 -19.08 8.34
N ASN A 359 -8.02 -19.71 7.73
CA ASN A 359 -9.16 -20.26 8.46
C ASN A 359 -8.77 -21.33 9.48
N ASN A 360 -7.57 -21.91 9.43
CA ASN A 360 -7.05 -22.84 10.44
C ASN A 360 -5.93 -22.27 11.30
N THR A 361 -5.64 -20.98 11.15
CA THR A 361 -4.63 -20.25 11.91
C THR A 361 -5.27 -19.40 13.01
N VAL A 362 -6.50 -18.94 12.79
CA VAL A 362 -7.21 -18.02 13.70
C VAL A 362 -8.60 -18.55 14.08
N CYS A 363 -9.27 -17.86 15.02
CA CYS A 363 -10.63 -18.20 15.41
C CYS A 363 -11.62 -18.08 14.26
N THR A 364 -12.51 -19.07 14.18
CA THR A 364 -13.58 -19.14 13.17
C THR A 364 -14.90 -19.54 13.82
N ASN A 365 -16.03 -19.12 13.24
CA ASN A 365 -17.36 -19.53 13.67
C ASN A 365 -17.63 -21.01 13.34
N GLU A 366 -18.86 -21.48 13.55
CA GLU A 366 -19.23 -22.89 13.30
C GLU A 366 -19.13 -23.30 11.83
N ARG A 367 -19.27 -22.35 10.89
CA ARG A 367 -19.14 -22.54 9.44
C ARG A 367 -17.69 -22.49 8.94
N GLY A 368 -16.75 -22.13 9.81
CA GLY A 368 -15.34 -21.94 9.45
C GLY A 368 -15.01 -20.56 8.89
N TRP A 369 -15.93 -19.60 9.02
CA TRP A 369 -15.71 -18.20 8.63
C TRP A 369 -14.90 -17.47 9.70
N ILE A 370 -14.04 -16.54 9.28
CA ILE A 370 -13.11 -15.84 10.17
C ILE A 370 -13.93 -14.91 11.07
N THR A 371 -13.85 -15.07 12.40
CA THR A 371 -14.59 -14.20 13.33
C THR A 371 -13.93 -12.83 13.46
N TYR A 372 -14.61 -11.86 14.05
CA TYR A 372 -14.03 -10.56 14.46
C TYR A 372 -12.68 -10.72 15.19
N GLN A 373 -12.65 -11.57 16.22
CA GLN A 373 -11.41 -11.82 16.96
C GLN A 373 -10.37 -12.55 16.09
N GLY A 374 -10.81 -13.46 15.22
CA GLY A 374 -9.93 -14.14 14.27
C GLY A 374 -9.28 -13.19 13.28
N PHE A 375 -10.03 -12.21 12.78
CA PHE A 375 -9.57 -11.16 11.89
C PHE A 375 -8.45 -10.33 12.52
N LEU A 376 -8.67 -9.81 13.74
CA LEU A 376 -7.65 -9.07 14.48
C LEU A 376 -6.43 -9.94 14.80
N SER A 377 -6.65 -11.23 15.09
CA SER A 377 -5.55 -12.18 15.33
C SER A 377 -4.71 -12.41 14.07
N GLN A 378 -5.32 -12.48 12.89
CA GLN A 378 -4.60 -12.66 11.63
C GLN A 378 -3.71 -11.44 11.30
N TRP A 379 -4.22 -10.24 11.53
CA TRP A 379 -3.45 -9.01 11.41
C TRP A 379 -2.31 -8.93 12.42
N THR A 380 -2.57 -9.33 13.68
CA THR A 380 -1.55 -9.40 14.73
C THR A 380 -0.44 -10.39 14.36
N LEU A 381 -0.79 -11.56 13.84
CA LEU A 381 0.14 -12.57 13.36
C LEU A 381 1.01 -12.05 12.21
N THR A 382 0.36 -11.46 11.20
CA THR A 382 1.05 -10.90 10.02
C THR A 382 2.03 -9.81 10.46
N THR A 383 1.60 -8.91 11.35
CA THR A 383 2.45 -7.84 11.89
C THR A 383 3.68 -8.38 12.62
N TYR A 384 3.53 -9.46 13.38
CA TYR A 384 4.62 -10.05 14.17
C TYR A 384 5.63 -10.80 13.29
N LEU A 385 5.18 -11.52 12.25
CA LEU A 385 6.02 -12.37 11.42
C LEU A 385 6.59 -11.68 10.18
N ASP A 386 5.80 -10.84 9.52
CA ASP A 386 6.12 -10.17 8.25
C ASP A 386 5.51 -8.76 8.25
N VAL A 387 6.17 -7.83 8.95
CA VAL A 387 5.67 -6.47 9.10
C VAL A 387 5.61 -5.73 7.75
N GLN A 388 6.51 -6.02 6.81
CA GLN A 388 6.50 -5.40 5.49
C GLN A 388 5.21 -5.74 4.74
N ARG A 389 4.79 -7.01 4.78
CA ARG A 389 3.49 -7.42 4.22
C ARG A 389 2.30 -6.78 4.92
N CYS A 390 2.37 -6.63 6.25
CA CYS A 390 1.34 -5.90 6.98
C CYS A 390 1.23 -4.43 6.51
N LEU A 391 2.35 -3.75 6.32
CA LEU A 391 2.40 -2.37 5.83
C LEU A 391 1.82 -2.27 4.41
N GLU A 392 2.19 -3.18 3.52
CA GLU A 392 1.64 -3.28 2.16
C GLU A 392 0.10 -3.43 2.19
N TYR A 393 -0.41 -4.34 3.03
CA TYR A 393 -1.85 -4.57 3.14
C TYR A 393 -2.61 -3.36 3.73
N LEU A 394 -2.02 -2.66 4.70
CA LEU A 394 -2.56 -1.39 5.20
C LEU A 394 -2.57 -0.31 4.11
N GLY A 395 -1.56 -0.30 3.23
CA GLY A 395 -1.52 0.53 2.03
C GLY A 395 -2.68 0.22 1.08
N TYR A 396 -2.96 -1.06 0.82
CA TYR A 396 -4.11 -1.47 -0.01
C TYR A 396 -5.46 -1.05 0.60
N LEU A 397 -5.61 -1.09 1.92
CA LEU A 397 -6.79 -0.60 2.63
C LEU A 397 -6.88 0.94 2.74
N GLY A 398 -5.83 1.67 2.35
CA GLY A 398 -5.83 3.13 2.43
C GLY A 398 -5.57 3.70 3.83
N TYR A 399 -4.94 2.93 4.73
CA TYR A 399 -4.75 3.30 6.14
C TYR A 399 -4.17 4.71 6.32
N SER A 400 -2.99 5.01 5.74
CA SER A 400 -2.36 6.33 5.86
C SER A 400 -3.21 7.49 5.36
N ILE A 401 -4.10 7.23 4.40
CA ILE A 401 -4.97 8.24 3.77
C ILE A 401 -6.16 8.51 4.69
N LEU A 402 -6.85 7.45 5.10
CA LEU A 402 -8.05 7.54 5.95
C LEU A 402 -7.73 8.01 7.36
N THR A 403 -6.54 7.68 7.88
CA THR A 403 -6.08 8.10 9.21
C THR A 403 -5.18 9.35 9.20
N GLU A 404 -4.97 9.95 8.01
CA GLU A 404 -4.16 11.15 7.78
C GLU A 404 -2.75 11.08 8.41
N GLN A 405 -2.11 9.92 8.27
CA GLN A 405 -0.76 9.67 8.75
C GLN A 405 0.27 9.82 7.62
N GLU A 406 1.54 10.00 7.99
CA GLU A 406 2.64 10.11 7.02
C GLU A 406 2.84 8.83 6.20
N SER A 407 2.68 7.66 6.83
CA SER A 407 2.82 6.37 6.14
C SER A 407 2.11 5.25 6.89
N GLN A 408 2.09 4.04 6.31
CA GLN A 408 1.56 2.85 6.98
C GLN A 408 2.35 2.49 8.24
N ALA A 409 3.62 2.90 8.34
CA ALA A 409 4.49 2.60 9.48
C ALA A 409 3.99 3.23 10.79
N SER A 410 3.17 4.28 10.70
CA SER A 410 2.50 4.89 11.87
C SER A 410 1.55 3.93 12.59
N ALA A 411 1.17 2.80 11.98
CA ALA A 411 0.37 1.75 12.62
C ALA A 411 1.17 0.86 13.58
N ILE A 412 2.50 0.85 13.47
CA ILE A 412 3.37 -0.17 14.08
C ILE A 412 4.05 0.37 15.33
N THR A 413 3.95 -0.39 16.42
CA THR A 413 4.78 -0.24 17.61
C THR A 413 5.94 -1.21 17.53
N VAL A 414 7.17 -0.68 17.49
CA VAL A 414 8.39 -1.49 17.64
C VAL A 414 8.67 -1.63 19.14
N THR A 415 8.64 -2.86 19.64
CA THR A 415 8.89 -3.15 21.06
C THR A 415 10.38 -2.96 21.36
N ARG A 416 10.73 -2.85 22.63
CA ARG A 416 12.14 -2.74 23.03
C ARG A 416 12.85 -4.10 22.98
N ASP A 417 14.18 -4.04 23.02
CA ASP A 417 15.08 -5.20 23.04
C ASP A 417 14.71 -6.18 24.18
N LYS A 418 14.57 -7.46 23.83
CA LYS A 418 14.28 -8.56 24.77
C LYS A 418 15.29 -8.63 25.92
N LYS A 419 16.56 -8.27 25.72
CA LYS A 419 17.59 -8.25 26.76
C LYS A 419 17.23 -7.26 27.86
N ILE A 420 16.64 -6.11 27.51
CA ILE A 420 16.17 -5.10 28.47
C ILE A 420 14.99 -5.64 29.27
N ASP A 421 14.06 -6.35 28.63
CA ASP A 421 12.94 -7.01 29.32
C ASP A 421 13.42 -8.02 30.36
N LEU A 422 14.39 -8.86 30.00
CA LEU A 422 14.97 -9.86 30.91
C LEU A 422 15.72 -9.21 32.08
N GLN A 423 16.49 -8.14 31.82
CA GLN A 423 17.20 -7.39 32.87
C GLN A 423 16.24 -6.70 33.84
N LYS A 424 15.19 -6.07 33.32
CA LYS A 424 14.17 -5.38 34.11
C LYS A 424 13.13 -6.32 34.72
N LYS A 425 13.14 -7.61 34.34
CA LYS A 425 12.16 -8.61 34.77
C LYS A 425 10.71 -8.18 34.51
N GLN A 426 10.50 -7.42 33.44
CA GLN A 426 9.19 -6.88 33.06
C GLN A 426 9.18 -6.64 31.55
N THR A 427 8.05 -6.92 30.91
CA THR A 427 7.82 -6.63 29.49
C THR A 427 6.54 -5.81 29.31
N GLN A 428 6.49 -5.03 28.23
CA GLN A 428 5.29 -4.31 27.78
C GLN A 428 4.69 -4.93 26.51
N ARG A 429 5.27 -6.06 26.05
CA ARG A 429 4.76 -6.79 24.88
C ARG A 429 3.35 -7.29 25.13
N ASN A 430 2.57 -7.34 24.06
CA ASN A 430 1.26 -7.96 24.04
C ASN A 430 1.25 -9.27 23.26
N VAL A 431 2.24 -9.52 22.41
CA VAL A 431 2.34 -10.73 21.59
C VAL A 431 3.54 -11.56 22.01
N PHE A 432 3.32 -12.84 22.33
CA PHE A 432 4.37 -13.78 22.71
C PHE A 432 4.40 -14.98 21.78
N ARG A 433 5.58 -15.32 21.25
CA ARG A 433 5.78 -16.49 20.40
C ARG A 433 6.17 -17.71 21.22
N CYS A 434 5.52 -18.83 20.94
CA CYS A 434 5.78 -20.13 21.54
C CYS A 434 6.06 -21.17 20.45
N ASN A 435 7.25 -21.77 20.49
CA ASN A 435 7.62 -22.83 19.54
C ASN A 435 7.18 -24.18 20.11
N VAL A 436 6.37 -24.91 19.34
CA VAL A 436 5.81 -26.23 19.70
C VAL A 436 6.66 -27.29 19.01
N ILE A 437 7.42 -28.05 19.80
CA ILE A 437 8.47 -28.95 19.31
C ILE A 437 8.23 -30.37 19.84
N GLY A 438 8.38 -31.37 18.99
CA GLY A 438 8.18 -32.78 19.31
C GLY A 438 8.27 -33.65 18.06
N VAL A 439 8.28 -34.97 18.25
CA VAL A 439 8.34 -35.93 17.12
C VAL A 439 7.12 -35.81 16.19
N LYS A 440 7.23 -36.35 14.98
CA LYS A 440 6.11 -36.48 14.05
C LYS A 440 4.96 -37.23 14.73
N ASN A 441 3.74 -36.76 14.51
CA ASN A 441 2.50 -37.33 15.04
C ASN A 441 2.36 -37.34 16.59
N CYS A 442 3.21 -36.64 17.35
CA CYS A 442 3.06 -36.57 18.81
C CYS A 442 1.86 -35.74 19.28
N GLY A 443 1.21 -34.99 18.39
CA GLY A 443 0.02 -34.18 18.69
C GLY A 443 0.22 -32.67 18.61
N LYS A 444 1.36 -32.18 18.10
CA LYS A 444 1.66 -30.74 17.96
C LYS A 444 0.54 -29.94 17.29
N SER A 445 0.12 -30.33 16.10
CA SER A 445 -0.94 -29.63 15.37
C SER A 445 -2.28 -29.66 16.13
N GLY A 446 -2.52 -30.69 16.95
CA GLY A 446 -3.68 -30.74 17.85
C GLY A 446 -3.61 -29.71 18.98
N VAL A 447 -2.43 -29.43 19.52
CA VAL A 447 -2.17 -28.36 20.48
C VAL A 447 -2.46 -26.98 19.85
N LEU A 448 -2.02 -26.76 18.61
CA LEU A 448 -2.31 -25.52 17.88
C LEU A 448 -3.82 -25.30 17.71
N GLN A 449 -4.53 -26.31 17.20
CA GLN A 449 -5.97 -26.20 16.96
C GLN A 449 -6.78 -26.11 18.26
N ALA A 450 -6.27 -26.65 19.36
CA ALA A 450 -6.89 -26.50 20.67
C ALA A 450 -6.85 -25.05 21.19
N LEU A 451 -5.81 -24.26 20.85
CA LEU A 451 -5.79 -22.82 21.16
C LEU A 451 -6.97 -22.08 20.50
N LEU A 452 -7.38 -22.55 19.32
CA LEU A 452 -8.53 -22.06 18.56
C LEU A 452 -9.87 -22.64 19.04
N GLY A 453 -9.87 -23.43 20.13
CA GLY A 453 -11.07 -24.05 20.71
C GLY A 453 -11.59 -25.27 19.95
N ARG A 454 -10.76 -25.93 19.12
CA ARG A 454 -11.20 -27.03 18.27
C ARG A 454 -10.80 -28.37 18.88
N ASN A 455 -11.78 -29.21 19.20
CA ASN A 455 -11.56 -30.59 19.64
C ASN A 455 -11.10 -31.51 18.50
N LEU A 456 -10.67 -32.72 18.83
CA LEU A 456 -10.13 -33.70 17.89
C LEU A 456 -11.10 -34.04 16.75
N MET A 457 -12.40 -34.11 17.03
CA MET A 457 -13.42 -34.40 16.01
C MET A 457 -13.54 -33.28 14.98
N ARG A 458 -13.45 -32.02 15.41
CA ARG A 458 -13.42 -30.87 14.50
C ARG A 458 -12.13 -30.83 13.69
N GLN A 459 -10.99 -31.14 14.33
CA GLN A 459 -9.69 -31.19 13.67
C GLN A 459 -9.62 -32.23 12.54
N LYS A 460 -10.29 -33.38 12.68
CA LYS A 460 -10.36 -34.41 11.63
C LYS A 460 -11.06 -33.95 10.34
N LYS A 461 -11.82 -32.84 10.39
CA LYS A 461 -12.47 -32.25 9.21
C LYS A 461 -11.56 -31.26 8.46
N ILE A 462 -10.39 -30.94 9.00
CA ILE A 462 -9.43 -30.03 8.38
C ILE A 462 -8.79 -30.76 7.19
N ARG A 463 -8.89 -30.15 6.01
CA ARG A 463 -8.26 -30.65 4.79
C ARG A 463 -6.75 -30.46 4.86
N GLU A 464 -6.01 -31.36 4.21
CA GLU A 464 -4.55 -31.34 4.22
C GLU A 464 -3.96 -30.08 3.57
N ASP A 465 -4.57 -29.61 2.48
CA ASP A 465 -4.19 -28.39 1.76
C ASP A 465 -4.55 -27.10 2.51
N HIS A 466 -5.32 -27.20 3.60
CA HIS A 466 -5.66 -26.05 4.46
C HIS A 466 -4.93 -26.11 5.82
N LYS A 467 -3.96 -27.02 6.01
CA LYS A 467 -3.21 -27.10 7.26
C LYS A 467 -2.35 -25.85 7.45
N SER A 468 -2.37 -25.32 8.67
CA SER A 468 -1.48 -24.25 9.09
C SER A 468 -0.50 -24.75 10.15
N TYR A 469 0.73 -24.23 10.10
CA TYR A 469 1.78 -24.45 11.10
C TYR A 469 1.83 -23.31 12.12
N TYR A 470 0.83 -22.42 12.11
CA TYR A 470 0.66 -21.35 13.06
C TYR A 470 -0.73 -21.41 13.68
N ALA A 471 -0.84 -20.99 14.94
CA ALA A 471 -2.12 -20.69 15.56
C ALA A 471 -1.96 -19.50 16.50
N ILE A 472 -2.90 -18.55 16.45
CA ILE A 472 -2.87 -17.36 17.31
C ILE A 472 -4.24 -17.10 17.94
N ASN A 473 -4.26 -16.74 19.21
CA ASN A 473 -5.47 -16.34 19.92
C ASN A 473 -5.13 -15.50 21.16
N THR A 474 -6.13 -14.85 21.74
CA THR A 474 -5.99 -14.18 23.03
C THR A 474 -6.06 -15.15 24.20
N VAL A 475 -5.28 -14.83 25.23
CA VAL A 475 -5.13 -15.58 26.48
C VAL A 475 -5.07 -14.56 27.62
N TYR A 476 -5.84 -14.79 28.68
CA TYR A 476 -5.86 -13.94 29.87
C TYR A 476 -4.87 -14.46 30.91
N VAL A 477 -3.96 -13.59 31.37
CA VAL A 477 -3.01 -13.87 32.44
C VAL A 477 -3.17 -12.80 33.51
N TYR A 478 -3.63 -13.20 34.71
CA TYR A 478 -3.88 -12.29 35.84
C TYR A 478 -4.72 -11.05 35.47
N GLY A 479 -5.76 -11.25 34.65
CA GLY A 479 -6.64 -10.17 34.17
C GLY A 479 -6.08 -9.34 33.01
N GLN A 480 -4.85 -9.60 32.56
CA GLN A 480 -4.30 -8.97 31.36
C GLN A 480 -4.53 -9.84 30.14
N GLU A 481 -5.14 -9.27 29.10
CA GLU A 481 -5.27 -9.92 27.80
C GLU A 481 -3.96 -9.84 27.01
N LYS A 482 -3.51 -10.98 26.48
CA LYS A 482 -2.29 -11.10 25.66
C LYS A 482 -2.54 -12.03 24.47
N TYR A 483 -1.78 -11.86 23.41
CA TYR A 483 -1.75 -12.78 22.28
C TYR A 483 -0.69 -13.86 22.49
N LEU A 484 -1.12 -15.12 22.33
CA LEU A 484 -0.22 -16.26 22.25
C LEU A 484 -0.14 -16.72 20.79
N LEU A 485 1.07 -16.72 20.24
CA LEU A 485 1.37 -17.17 18.88
C LEU A 485 2.10 -18.51 18.98
N LEU A 486 1.45 -19.58 18.55
CA LEU A 486 2.04 -20.92 18.47
C LEU A 486 2.62 -21.16 17.08
N HIS A 487 3.83 -21.72 17.03
CA HIS A 487 4.45 -22.21 15.80
C HIS A 487 4.74 -23.72 15.91
N ASP A 488 4.14 -24.53 15.05
CA ASP A 488 4.40 -25.98 14.94
C ASP A 488 5.73 -26.20 14.20
N ILE A 489 6.77 -26.56 14.96
CA ILE A 489 8.09 -26.83 14.42
C ILE A 489 8.12 -28.29 13.96
N SER A 490 8.38 -28.47 12.66
CA SER A 490 8.53 -29.79 12.08
C SER A 490 9.69 -30.55 12.72
N GLU A 491 9.55 -31.88 12.81
CA GLU A 491 10.61 -32.72 13.36
C GLU A 491 11.85 -32.64 12.46
N SER A 492 12.99 -32.32 13.06
CA SER A 492 14.29 -32.23 12.40
C SER A 492 15.38 -32.75 13.33
N GLU A 493 16.47 -33.26 12.76
CA GLU A 493 17.64 -33.64 13.56
C GLU A 493 18.28 -32.43 14.24
N PHE A 494 18.28 -31.28 13.56
CA PHE A 494 18.85 -30.02 14.00
C PHE A 494 17.84 -28.89 13.84
N LEU A 495 17.72 -28.05 14.88
CA LEU A 495 16.95 -26.81 14.82
C LEU A 495 17.88 -25.66 14.43
N THR A 496 17.42 -24.83 13.50
CA THR A 496 18.09 -23.59 13.11
C THR A 496 17.96 -22.53 14.19
N GLU A 497 18.78 -21.48 14.10
CA GLU A 497 18.69 -20.33 15.02
C GLU A 497 17.30 -19.65 14.96
N ALA A 498 16.68 -19.60 13.78
CA ALA A 498 15.34 -19.05 13.61
C ALA A 498 14.27 -19.85 14.37
N GLU A 499 14.39 -21.18 14.38
CA GLU A 499 13.43 -22.11 15.01
C GLU A 499 13.59 -22.22 16.53
N ILE A 500 14.68 -21.71 17.11
CA ILE A 500 14.87 -21.66 18.57
C ILE A 500 14.46 -20.31 19.17
N ILE A 501 14.41 -19.23 18.38
CA ILE A 501 14.01 -17.90 18.87
C ILE A 501 12.51 -17.93 19.20
N CYS A 502 12.17 -17.80 20.49
CA CYS A 502 10.80 -17.63 20.97
C CYS A 502 10.82 -17.07 22.40
N ASP A 503 9.64 -16.73 22.91
CA ASP A 503 9.47 -16.27 24.29
C ASP A 503 9.28 -17.43 25.29
N VAL A 504 8.81 -18.59 24.82
CA VAL A 504 8.61 -19.82 25.59
C VAL A 504 8.63 -21.04 24.67
N VAL A 505 9.11 -22.19 25.16
CA VAL A 505 9.12 -23.46 24.40
C VAL A 505 8.07 -24.42 24.97
N CYS A 506 7.30 -25.04 24.08
CA CYS A 506 6.39 -26.13 24.39
C CYS A 506 6.93 -27.45 23.82
N LEU A 507 7.52 -28.28 24.67
CA LEU A 507 8.04 -29.60 24.31
C LEU A 507 6.94 -30.65 24.46
N VAL A 508 6.45 -31.18 23.33
CA VAL A 508 5.31 -32.09 23.27
C VAL A 508 5.77 -33.52 23.01
N TYR A 509 5.42 -34.42 23.92
CA TYR A 509 5.57 -35.87 23.73
C TYR A 509 4.21 -36.57 23.81
N ASP A 510 4.13 -37.77 23.25
CA ASP A 510 2.92 -38.58 23.18
C ASP A 510 2.97 -39.69 24.23
N VAL A 511 2.02 -39.68 25.17
CA VAL A 511 1.99 -40.65 26.26
C VAL A 511 1.80 -42.09 25.79
N SER A 512 1.27 -42.30 24.57
CA SER A 512 1.09 -43.62 23.97
C SER A 512 2.30 -44.10 23.15
N ASN A 513 3.28 -43.22 22.90
CA ASN A 513 4.51 -43.55 22.17
C ASN A 513 5.72 -43.57 23.13
N PRO A 514 6.33 -44.73 23.38
CA PRO A 514 7.40 -44.87 24.38
C PRO A 514 8.68 -44.12 24.01
N LYS A 515 8.90 -43.79 22.73
CA LYS A 515 10.12 -43.12 22.26
C LYS A 515 9.97 -41.61 22.11
N SER A 516 8.76 -41.08 22.25
CA SER A 516 8.48 -39.67 21.95
C SER A 516 9.16 -38.70 22.91
N PHE A 517 9.30 -39.06 24.20
CA PHE A 517 9.92 -38.20 25.20
C PHE A 517 11.44 -38.03 25.01
N GLU A 518 12.11 -39.02 24.45
CA GLU A 518 13.57 -38.97 24.20
C GLU A 518 13.94 -37.76 23.33
N TYR A 519 13.12 -37.47 22.31
CA TYR A 519 13.28 -36.29 21.47
C TYR A 519 13.16 -34.98 22.23
N CYS A 520 12.15 -34.83 23.11
CA CYS A 520 12.00 -33.63 23.95
C CYS A 520 13.22 -33.42 24.84
N ALA A 521 13.71 -34.50 25.46
CA ALA A 521 14.89 -34.46 26.31
C ALA A 521 16.16 -34.10 25.50
N ARG A 522 16.32 -34.64 24.29
CA ARG A 522 17.43 -34.35 23.39
C ARG A 522 17.45 -32.88 22.97
N ILE A 523 16.33 -32.37 22.44
CA ILE A 523 16.21 -30.97 22.00
C ILE A 523 16.43 -29.99 23.15
N PHE A 524 15.84 -30.27 24.33
CA PHE A 524 16.08 -29.45 25.52
C PHE A 524 17.58 -29.36 25.86
N LYS A 525 18.27 -30.51 25.89
CA LYS A 525 19.69 -30.55 26.21
C LYS A 525 20.56 -29.83 25.17
N GLN A 526 20.19 -29.90 23.90
CA GLN A 526 20.95 -29.31 22.80
C GLN A 526 20.80 -27.79 22.71
N HIS A 527 19.60 -27.25 22.95
CA HIS A 527 19.30 -25.85 22.63
C HIS A 527 18.82 -25.01 23.81
N PHE A 528 18.20 -25.61 24.83
CA PHE A 528 17.45 -24.88 25.85
C PHE A 528 17.96 -25.05 27.28
N MET A 529 18.86 -26.01 27.55
CA MET A 529 19.37 -26.27 28.90
C MET A 529 20.02 -25.04 29.54
N ASP A 530 20.87 -24.35 28.78
CA ASP A 530 21.60 -23.15 29.23
C ASP A 530 20.95 -21.85 28.69
N SER A 531 19.74 -21.97 28.14
CA SER A 531 18.99 -20.82 27.61
C SER A 531 18.21 -20.10 28.70
N ARG A 532 17.92 -18.82 28.46
CA ARG A 532 17.00 -18.03 29.30
C ARG A 532 15.55 -18.22 28.92
N ILE A 533 15.26 -19.01 27.88
CA ILE A 533 13.91 -19.26 27.38
C ILE A 533 13.24 -20.32 28.27
N PRO A 534 12.08 -20.00 28.89
CA PRO A 534 11.35 -20.95 29.71
C PRO A 534 10.81 -22.12 28.88
N CYS A 535 10.83 -23.32 29.44
CA CYS A 535 10.39 -24.56 28.77
C CYS A 535 9.27 -25.25 29.56
N LEU A 536 8.22 -25.67 28.86
CA LEU A 536 7.12 -26.47 29.40
C LEU A 536 7.06 -27.81 28.67
N ILE A 537 7.02 -28.92 29.42
CA ILE A 537 6.77 -30.25 28.86
C ILE A 537 5.27 -30.56 28.89
N VAL A 538 4.73 -30.96 27.74
CA VAL A 538 3.32 -31.36 27.57
C VAL A 538 3.25 -32.84 27.21
N ALA A 539 2.54 -33.60 28.04
CA ALA A 539 2.20 -35.00 27.84
C ALA A 539 0.88 -35.08 27.06
N ALA A 540 0.99 -35.04 25.72
CA ALA A 540 -0.15 -35.03 24.82
C ALA A 540 -0.82 -36.40 24.70
N LYS A 541 -2.08 -36.39 24.25
CA LYS A 541 -2.96 -37.57 24.13
C LYS A 541 -3.18 -38.29 25.46
N SER A 542 -3.32 -37.52 26.53
CA SER A 542 -3.52 -38.04 27.89
C SER A 542 -4.82 -38.84 28.09
N ASP A 543 -5.69 -38.88 27.08
CA ASP A 543 -6.86 -39.77 27.01
C ASP A 543 -6.49 -41.22 26.66
N LEU A 544 -5.30 -41.46 26.10
CA LEU A 544 -4.80 -42.78 25.77
C LEU A 544 -4.06 -43.42 26.96
N HIS A 545 -3.86 -44.74 26.89
CA HIS A 545 -3.08 -45.46 27.89
C HIS A 545 -1.62 -44.98 27.92
N GLU A 546 -1.17 -44.49 29.06
CA GLU A 546 0.20 -44.04 29.27
C GLU A 546 1.16 -45.23 29.27
N VAL A 547 2.12 -45.21 28.34
CA VAL A 547 3.20 -46.21 28.27
C VAL A 547 4.47 -45.67 28.93
N LYS A 548 5.25 -46.59 29.50
CA LYS A 548 6.56 -46.27 30.07
C LYS A 548 7.48 -45.72 28.98
N GLN A 549 8.01 -44.52 29.19
CA GLN A 549 8.92 -43.88 28.24
C GLN A 549 10.29 -44.57 28.26
N GLU A 550 10.81 -44.89 27.07
CA GLU A 550 12.13 -45.48 26.80
C GLU A 550 13.23 -44.42 26.87
N TYR A 551 13.29 -43.69 27.98
CA TYR A 551 14.36 -42.75 28.28
C TYR A 551 14.99 -43.09 29.64
N SER A 552 16.26 -42.70 29.81
CA SER A 552 17.04 -43.00 31.02
C SER A 552 16.42 -42.51 32.34
N ILE A 553 15.57 -41.47 32.29
CA ILE A 553 14.84 -40.93 33.45
C ILE A 553 13.38 -40.64 33.08
N SER A 554 12.47 -40.67 34.05
CA SER A 554 11.06 -40.37 33.82
C SER A 554 10.85 -38.90 33.41
N PRO A 555 9.78 -38.56 32.67
CA PRO A 555 9.45 -37.15 32.36
C PRO A 555 9.36 -36.25 33.59
N THR A 556 8.77 -36.77 34.68
CA THR A 556 8.64 -36.05 35.96
C THR A 556 10.01 -35.78 36.60
N ASP A 557 10.87 -36.79 36.66
CA ASP A 557 12.22 -36.64 37.22
C ASP A 557 13.11 -35.75 36.34
N PHE A 558 12.91 -35.78 35.02
CA PHE A 558 13.59 -34.89 34.08
C PHE A 558 13.26 -33.43 34.37
N CYS A 559 11.96 -33.08 34.48
CA CYS A 559 11.54 -31.73 34.85
C CYS A 559 12.12 -31.30 36.20
N ARG A 560 12.04 -32.17 37.22
CA ARG A 560 12.59 -31.87 38.55
C ARG A 560 14.10 -31.63 38.50
N LYS A 561 14.84 -32.47 37.77
CA LYS A 561 16.31 -32.36 37.61
C LYS A 561 16.70 -31.04 36.95
N HIS A 562 15.94 -30.62 35.95
CA HIS A 562 16.21 -29.42 35.16
C HIS A 562 15.42 -28.18 35.62
N LYS A 563 14.78 -28.24 36.80
CA LYS A 563 14.02 -27.14 37.41
C LYS A 563 12.91 -26.57 36.52
N MET A 564 12.29 -27.42 35.73
CA MET A 564 11.12 -27.09 34.91
C MET A 564 9.82 -27.42 35.65
N PRO A 565 8.69 -26.80 35.27
CA PRO A 565 7.37 -27.24 35.73
C PRO A 565 7.14 -28.73 35.43
N PRO A 566 6.35 -29.44 36.25
CA PRO A 566 6.03 -30.85 36.00
C PRO A 566 5.35 -31.03 34.63
N PRO A 567 5.46 -32.20 33.97
CA PRO A 567 4.78 -32.47 32.71
C PRO A 567 3.27 -32.20 32.82
N GLN A 568 2.71 -31.47 31.86
CA GLN A 568 1.28 -31.15 31.83
C GLN A 568 0.54 -32.15 30.96
N ALA A 569 -0.37 -32.92 31.55
CA ALA A 569 -1.27 -33.80 30.80
C ALA A 569 -2.20 -32.97 29.92
N PHE A 570 -2.34 -33.36 28.65
CA PHE A 570 -3.15 -32.63 27.69
C PHE A 570 -3.81 -33.56 26.68
N THR A 571 -5.08 -33.32 26.38
CA THR A 571 -5.81 -34.01 25.33
C THR A 571 -6.74 -33.06 24.57
N CYS A 572 -6.88 -33.30 23.27
CA CYS A 572 -7.87 -32.65 22.43
C CYS A 572 -9.11 -33.53 22.22
N ASN A 573 -9.12 -34.77 22.73
CA ASN A 573 -10.22 -35.72 22.59
C ASN A 573 -11.29 -35.46 23.67
N THR A 574 -11.92 -34.29 23.57
CA THR A 574 -12.95 -33.80 24.48
C THR A 574 -14.28 -33.63 23.73
N ALA A 575 -15.39 -33.74 24.45
CA ALA A 575 -16.71 -33.45 23.88
C ALA A 575 -16.80 -31.98 23.45
N ASP A 576 -16.39 -31.07 24.34
CA ASP A 576 -16.37 -29.62 24.12
C ASP A 576 -14.97 -29.12 23.72
N ALA A 577 -14.78 -27.80 23.70
CA ALA A 577 -13.50 -27.17 23.46
C ALA A 577 -12.42 -27.67 24.46
N PRO A 578 -11.19 -27.98 24.01
CA PRO A 578 -10.13 -28.42 24.90
C PRO A 578 -9.78 -27.36 25.96
N SER A 579 -9.25 -27.80 27.11
CA SER A 579 -8.79 -26.89 28.17
C SER A 579 -7.75 -25.90 27.64
N LYS A 580 -7.80 -24.66 28.14
CA LYS A 580 -6.83 -23.60 27.82
C LYS A 580 -5.70 -23.47 28.84
N ASP A 581 -5.62 -24.34 29.85
CA ASP A 581 -4.69 -24.20 30.98
C ASP A 581 -3.22 -24.16 30.53
N ILE A 582 -2.85 -25.02 29.58
CA ILE A 582 -1.48 -25.02 29.05
C ILE A 582 -1.12 -23.71 28.34
N PHE A 583 -2.09 -23.06 27.69
CA PHE A 583 -1.87 -21.80 26.99
C PHE A 583 -1.72 -20.64 27.98
N VAL A 584 -2.55 -20.59 29.02
CA VAL A 584 -2.40 -19.64 30.13
C VAL A 584 -1.03 -19.79 30.76
N LYS A 585 -0.59 -21.03 31.01
CA LYS A 585 0.73 -21.32 31.58
C LYS A 585 1.87 -20.90 30.66
N LEU A 586 1.82 -21.23 29.37
CA LEU A 586 2.83 -20.82 28.38
C LEU A 586 2.95 -19.29 28.31
N THR A 587 1.83 -18.58 28.22
CA THR A 587 1.81 -17.10 28.20
C THR A 587 2.36 -16.53 29.51
N THR A 588 1.98 -17.08 30.66
CA THR A 588 2.50 -16.67 31.97
C THR A 588 4.02 -16.84 32.03
N MET A 589 4.54 -17.97 31.55
CA MET A 589 5.98 -18.25 31.50
C MET A 589 6.71 -17.27 30.56
N ALA A 590 6.12 -16.92 29.42
CA ALA A 590 6.67 -15.94 28.48
C ALA A 590 6.73 -14.51 29.07
N MET A 591 5.70 -14.12 29.83
CA MET A 591 5.63 -12.82 30.52
C MET A 591 6.61 -12.72 31.69
N TYR A 592 6.72 -13.80 32.47
CA TYR A 592 7.46 -13.86 33.73
C TYR A 592 8.52 -14.98 33.73
N PRO A 593 9.53 -14.94 32.84
CA PRO A 593 10.51 -16.03 32.71
C PRO A 593 11.34 -16.28 33.97
N HIS A 594 11.46 -15.27 34.84
CA HIS A 594 12.25 -15.32 36.07
C HIS A 594 11.50 -15.93 37.26
N GLU A 595 10.17 -15.96 37.27
CA GLU A 595 9.38 -16.57 38.35
C GLU A 595 9.45 -18.11 38.35
N ASN A 596 10.06 -18.70 37.32
CA ASN A 596 10.42 -20.13 37.26
C ASN A 596 11.89 -20.42 37.62
N SER A 597 12.62 -19.44 38.15
CA SER A 597 14.02 -19.62 38.60
C SER A 597 14.09 -20.27 39.99
N PRO A 598 15.20 -20.96 40.35
CA PRO A 598 15.30 -21.67 41.63
C PRO A 598 15.18 -20.69 42.81
N GLY A 599 14.11 -20.82 43.61
CA GLY A 599 13.90 -20.06 44.85
C GLY A 599 12.58 -19.28 44.94
N SER A 600 11.78 -19.19 43.88
CA SER A 600 10.41 -18.67 43.94
C SER A 600 9.45 -19.75 44.49
N LEU A 601 8.50 -19.31 45.34
CA LEU A 601 7.52 -20.17 46.01
C LEU A 601 6.77 -21.05 45.00
N PRO A 602 6.48 -22.33 45.34
CA PRO A 602 5.74 -23.21 44.46
C PRO A 602 4.31 -22.68 44.27
N TRP A 603 3.94 -22.55 42.99
CA TRP A 603 2.59 -22.36 42.48
C TRP A 603 1.53 -23.10 43.34
N ARG A 604 0.88 -22.40 44.28
CA ARG A 604 -0.42 -22.80 44.81
C ARG A 604 -1.47 -22.08 43.98
N LEU A 605 -2.09 -22.82 43.07
CA LEU A 605 -3.32 -22.41 42.40
C LEU A 605 -4.38 -22.16 43.49
N HIS A 606 -4.93 -20.95 43.51
CA HIS A 606 -6.25 -20.67 44.05
C HIS A 606 -7.20 -20.45 42.87
#